data_AF-A0A1Y2FNE7-F1
#
_entry.id   AF-A0A1Y2FNE7-F1
#
_cell.length_a   1.000
_cell.length_b   1.000
_cell.length_c   1.000
_cell.angle_alpha   90.00
_cell.angle_beta   90.00
_cell.angle_gamma   90.00
#
_symmetry.space_group_name_H-M   'P 1'
#
loop_
_entity.id
_entity.type
_entity.pdbx_description
1 polymer ?
#
loop_
_entity_poly.entity_id
_entity_poly.type
_entity_poly.pdbx_seq_one_letter_code
_entity_poly.pdbx_strand_id
1 'polypeptide(L)' 'MGNGAKAATKRERNAKNETKGPTSQLKANASAMSIKCKTCLQTFMVTAKRPDLELHATNKHNKTYEECFA' A
#
# COMPACT_ATOMS: atom_id res chain seq x y z
N MET A 1 -20.46 16.80 41.65
CA MET A 1 -20.44 15.48 40.98
C MET A 1 -21.44 15.53 39.81
N GLY A 2 -21.00 15.69 38.56
CA GLY A 2 -21.93 15.87 37.45
C GLY A 2 -21.35 15.50 36.08
N ASN A 3 -22.00 14.53 35.42
CA ASN A 3 -21.85 14.10 34.02
C ASN A 3 -20.56 13.39 33.56
N GLY A 4 -19.85 12.72 34.47
CA GLY A 4 -18.82 11.74 34.08
C GLY A 4 -19.36 10.63 33.16
N ALA A 5 -20.61 10.19 33.39
CA ALA A 5 -21.28 9.18 32.55
C ALA A 5 -21.50 9.68 31.11
N LYS A 6 -21.99 10.91 30.91
CA LYS A 6 -22.19 11.47 29.56
C LYS A 6 -20.87 11.71 28.83
N ALA A 7 -19.82 12.12 29.56
CA ALA A 7 -18.48 12.25 29.01
C ALA A 7 -17.87 10.89 28.62
N ALA A 8 -18.07 9.86 29.46
CA ALA A 8 -17.64 8.49 29.18
C ALA A 8 -18.35 7.91 27.95
N THR A 9 -19.67 8.05 27.84
CA THR A 9 -20.43 7.61 26.66
C THR A 9 -20.02 8.37 25.40
N LYS A 10 -19.70 9.67 25.51
CA LYS A 10 -19.17 10.45 24.37
C LYS A 10 -17.79 9.96 23.94
N ARG A 11 -16.87 9.71 24.88
CA ARG A 11 -15.54 9.14 24.59
C ARG A 11 -15.64 7.74 24.00
N GLU A 12 -16.51 6.89 24.54
CA GLU A 12 -16.71 5.53 24.04
C GLU A 12 -17.32 5.52 22.62
N ARG A 13 -18.28 6.41 22.34
CA ARG A 13 -18.78 6.59 20.96
C ARG A 13 -17.70 7.14 20.03
N ASN A 14 -16.86 8.07 20.48
CA ASN A 14 -15.80 8.62 19.63
C ASN A 14 -14.71 7.57 19.34
N ALA A 15 -14.35 6.74 20.32
CA ALA A 15 -13.40 5.63 20.14
C ALA A 15 -13.95 4.50 19.24
N LYS A 16 -15.28 4.31 19.21
CA LYS A 16 -15.95 3.38 18.27
C LYS A 16 -16.00 3.94 16.83
N ASN A 17 -15.96 5.27 16.68
CA ASN A 17 -15.92 5.97 15.39
C ASN A 17 -14.50 6.35 14.95
N GLU A 18 -13.49 6.17 15.80
CA GLU A 18 -12.10 6.07 15.36
C GLU A 18 -11.99 4.80 14.53
N THR A 19 -12.17 4.96 13.22
CA THR A 19 -11.65 4.04 12.24
C THR A 19 -10.16 3.92 12.55
N LYS A 20 -9.78 2.88 13.28
CA LYS A 20 -8.39 2.49 13.45
C LYS A 20 -7.81 2.49 12.04
N GLY A 21 -6.96 3.49 11.73
CA GLY A 21 -6.29 3.60 10.45
C GLY A 21 -5.68 2.24 10.11
N PRO A 22 -5.55 1.88 8.82
CA PRO A 22 -5.37 0.49 8.39
C PRO A 22 -4.29 -0.23 9.22
N THR A 23 -4.70 -0.98 10.24
CA THR A 23 -3.80 -1.78 11.09
C THR A 23 -3.35 -3.04 10.36
N SER A 24 -3.98 -3.33 9.22
CA SER A 24 -3.66 -4.46 8.38
C SER A 24 -2.40 -4.14 7.58
N GLN A 25 -1.30 -4.77 7.97
CA GLN A 25 -0.05 -4.82 7.20
C GLN A 25 -0.30 -5.22 5.74
N LEU A 26 -1.32 -6.05 5.47
CA LEU A 26 -1.73 -6.43 4.11
C LEU A 26 -2.20 -5.23 3.27
N LYS A 27 -2.94 -4.29 3.87
CA LYS A 27 -3.35 -3.07 3.18
C LYS A 27 -2.15 -2.18 2.89
N ALA A 28 -1.26 -1.99 3.87
CA ALA A 28 -0.02 -1.25 3.67
C ALA A 28 0.86 -1.85 2.56
N ASN A 29 0.97 -3.18 2.51
CA ASN A 29 1.71 -3.90 1.48
C ASN A 29 1.07 -3.74 0.10
N ALA A 30 -0.26 -3.76 0.00
CA ALA A 30 -0.97 -3.52 -1.26
C ALA A 30 -0.77 -2.08 -1.76
N SER A 31 -0.81 -1.09 -0.85
CA SER A 31 -0.51 0.32 -1.19
C SER A 31 0.93 0.52 -1.64
N ALA A 32 1.86 -0.30 -1.15
CA ALA A 32 3.25 -0.25 -1.57
C ALA A 32 3.48 -0.79 -2.99
N MET A 33 2.54 -1.51 -3.61
CA MET A 33 2.67 -2.04 -4.97
C MET A 33 2.29 -1.00 -6.05
N SER A 34 3.09 0.06 -6.20
CA SER A 34 2.78 1.18 -7.09
C SER A 34 3.44 1.13 -8.47
N ILE A 35 4.48 0.30 -8.66
CA ILE A 35 5.18 0.18 -9.94
C ILE A 35 4.48 -0.90 -10.77
N LYS A 36 4.18 -0.63 -12.04
CA LYS A 36 3.52 -1.61 -12.93
C LYS A 36 4.33 -1.80 -14.22
N CYS A 37 4.51 -3.06 -14.61
CA CYS A 37 5.03 -3.38 -15.94
C CYS A 37 3.96 -3.07 -16.98
N LYS A 38 4.30 -2.35 -18.06
CA LYS A 38 3.35 -2.03 -19.13
C LYS A 38 3.08 -3.23 -20.05
N THR A 39 4.01 -4.18 -20.11
CA THR A 39 3.91 -5.34 -21.01
C THR A 39 3.01 -6.44 -20.43
N CYS A 40 3.19 -6.82 -19.16
CA CYS A 40 2.43 -7.91 -18.53
C CYS A 40 1.53 -7.47 -17.37
N LEU A 41 1.48 -6.17 -17.06
CA LEU A 41 0.66 -5.60 -15.97
C LEU A 41 0.98 -6.12 -14.57
N GLN A 42 2.10 -6.82 -14.40
CA GLN A 42 2.56 -7.25 -13.09
C GLN A 42 2.92 -6.02 -12.25
N THR A 43 2.45 -6.01 -11.00
CA THR A 43 2.76 -4.96 -10.04
C THR A 43 4.00 -5.30 -9.22
N PHE A 44 4.72 -4.27 -8.82
CA PHE A 44 5.96 -4.32 -8.05
C PHE A 44 5.88 -3.30 -6.92
N MET A 45 6.59 -3.59 -5.83
CA MET A 45 6.71 -2.68 -4.72
C MET A 45 7.45 -1.39 -5.12
N VAL A 46 7.05 -0.26 -4.54
CA VAL A 46 7.68 1.06 -4.72
C VAL A 46 9.15 1.07 -4.32
N THR A 47 9.53 0.16 -3.43
CA THR A 47 10.90 -0.05 -2.96
C THR A 47 11.72 -0.99 -3.84
N ALA A 48 11.14 -1.54 -4.92
CA ALA A 48 11.87 -2.40 -5.86
C ALA A 48 13.03 -1.63 -6.49
N LYS A 49 14.22 -2.23 -6.50
CA LYS A 49 15.41 -1.57 -7.04
C LYS A 49 15.44 -1.72 -8.55
N ARG A 50 16.09 -0.75 -9.22
CA ARG A 50 16.24 -0.74 -10.68
C ARG A 50 16.81 -2.06 -11.26
N PRO A 51 17.83 -2.71 -10.67
CA PRO A 51 18.33 -4.00 -11.17
C PRO A 51 17.27 -5.11 -11.17
N ASP A 52 16.37 -5.13 -10.17
CA ASP A 52 15.31 -6.14 -10.10
C ASP A 52 14.27 -5.94 -11.22
N LEU A 53 13.97 -4.67 -11.55
CA LEU A 53 13.06 -4.31 -12.63
C LEU A 53 13.70 -4.54 -14.01
N GLU A 54 15.01 -4.27 -14.16
CA GLU A 54 15.78 -4.61 -15.35
C GLU A 54 15.85 -6.13 -15.57
N LEU A 55 16.00 -6.90 -14.50
CA LEU A 55 15.96 -8.36 -14.56
C LEU A 55 14.59 -8.87 -15.02
N HIS A 56 13.50 -8.24 -14.58
CA HIS A 56 12.16 -8.54 -15.09
C HIS A 56 12.04 -8.22 -16.58
N ALA A 57 12.46 -7.02 -16.98
CA ALA A 57 12.36 -6.57 -18.37
C ALA A 57 13.13 -7.48 -19.33
N THR A 58 14.35 -7.88 -18.95
CA THR A 58 15.22 -8.76 -19.74
C THR A 58 14.71 -10.21 -19.75
N ASN A 59 14.48 -10.83 -18.59
CA ASN A 59 14.12 -12.26 -18.54
C ASN A 59 12.68 -12.58 -18.98
N LYS A 60 11.74 -11.65 -18.81
CA LYS A 60 10.33 -11.89 -19.16
C LYS A 60 9.95 -11.35 -20.51
N HIS A 61 10.56 -10.24 -20.92
CA HIS A 61 10.13 -9.51 -22.13
C HIS A 61 11.25 -9.32 -23.14
N ASN A 62 12.50 -9.70 -22.83
CA ASN A 62 13.69 -9.40 -23.64
C ASN A 62 13.76 -7.91 -24.04
N LYS A 63 13.33 -7.02 -23.14
CA LYS A 63 13.27 -5.57 -23.34
C LYS A 63 14.14 -4.83 -22.35
N THR A 64 14.42 -3.57 -22.65
CA THR A 64 15.05 -2.65 -21.71
C THR A 64 14.05 -2.18 -20.64
N TYR A 65 14.58 -1.64 -19.53
CA TYR A 65 13.74 -1.04 -18.49
C TYR A 65 12.82 0.05 -19.02
N GLU A 66 13.35 0.94 -19.86
CA GLU A 66 12.62 2.04 -20.49
C GLU A 66 11.40 1.50 -21.25
N GLU A 67 11.56 0.48 -22.09
CA GLU A 67 10.48 -0.07 -22.90
C GLU A 67 9.44 -0.86 -22.10
N CYS A 68 9.79 -1.29 -20.88
CA CYS A 68 8.95 -2.19 -20.08
C CYS A 68 8.23 -1.46 -18.93
N PHE A 69 8.83 -0.41 -18.39
CA PHE A 69 8.36 0.31 -17.19
C PHE A 69 8.23 1.83 -17.35
N ALA A 70 8.92 2.48 -18.29
CA ALA A 70 8.73 3.91 -18.55
C ALA A 70 7.39 4.15 -19.23
#